data_AF-A0A6C0AHZ6-F1
#
_entry.id   AF-A0A6C0AHZ6-F1
#
_cell.length_a   1.000
_cell.length_b   1.000
_cell.length_c   1.000
_cell.angle_alpha   90.00
_cell.angle_beta   90.00
_cell.angle_gamma   90.00
#
_symmetry.space_group_name_H-M   'P 1'
#
loop_
_entity.id
_entity.type
_entity.pdbx_description
1 polymer ?
#
loop_
_entity_poly.entity_id
_entity_poly.type
_entity_poly.pdbx_seq_one_letter_code
_entity_poly.pdbx_strand_id
1 'polypeptide(L)' 'MVSQQQKFCNCVKAVRRTLKLDKKKASTAEGAAIAICTRTILFPRGRTLKKLRCGKKGRLITQKRK' A
#
# COMPACT_ATOMS: atom_id res chain seq x y z
N MET A 1 2.36 -6.87 19.04
CA MET A 1 2.59 -5.67 18.20
C MET A 1 2.38 -6.01 16.74
N VAL A 2 1.55 -5.24 16.02
CA VAL A 2 1.29 -5.47 14.59
C VAL A 2 2.44 -4.86 13.77
N SER A 3 3.13 -5.67 12.96
CA SER A 3 4.27 -5.21 12.14
C SER A 3 3.83 -4.10 11.17
N GLN A 4 4.73 -3.17 10.83
CA GLN A 4 4.45 -2.10 9.86
C GLN A 4 3.96 -2.66 8.52
N GLN A 5 4.48 -3.84 8.17
CA GLN A 5 4.02 -4.62 7.05
C GLN A 5 2.57 -5.07 7.15
N GLN A 6 2.15 -5.68 8.27
CA GLN A 6 0.77 -6.12 8.43
C GLN A 6 -0.18 -4.93 8.32
N LYS A 7 0.19 -3.78 8.92
CA LYS A 7 -0.58 -2.53 8.83
C LYS A 7 -0.74 -2.08 7.38
N PHE A 8 0.35 -2.11 6.61
CA PHE A 8 0.34 -1.74 5.20
C PHE A 8 -0.55 -2.69 4.37
N CYS A 9 -0.39 -4.00 4.55
CA CYS A 9 -1.19 -5.00 3.83
C CYS A 9 -2.67 -4.94 4.21
N ASN A 10 -3.00 -4.67 5.47
CA ASN A 10 -4.38 -4.50 5.92
C ASN A 10 -5.00 -3.23 5.31
N CYS A 11 -4.24 -2.13 5.23
CA CYS A 11 -4.67 -0.93 4.52
C CYS A 11 -4.99 -1.24 3.05
N VAL A 12 -4.08 -1.93 2.33
CA VAL A 12 -4.29 -2.26 0.91
C VAL A 12 -5.54 -3.12 0.73
N LYS A 13 -5.75 -4.12 1.60
CA LYS A 13 -6.95 -4.98 1.55
C LYS A 13 -8.24 -4.21 1.84
N ALA A 14 -8.24 -3.33 2.84
CA ALA A 14 -9.39 -2.50 3.18
C ALA A 14 -9.72 -1.54 2.03
N VAL A 15 -8.73 -0.77 1.58
CA VAL A 15 -8.90 0.22 0.52
C VAL A 15 -9.30 -0.44 -0.80
N ARG A 16 -8.74 -1.61 -1.16
CA ARG A 16 -9.17 -2.37 -2.35
C ARG A 16 -10.65 -2.75 -2.31
N ARG A 17 -11.18 -3.09 -1.13
CA ARG A 17 -12.60 -3.46 -0.96
C ARG A 17 -13.52 -2.24 -1.06
N THR A 18 -13.05 -1.08 -0.60
CA THR A 18 -13.84 0.16 -0.54
C THR A 18 -13.75 0.98 -1.82
N LEU A 19 -12.65 0.87 -2.58
CA LEU A 19 -12.45 1.60 -3.83
C LEU A 19 -13.40 1.09 -4.91
N LYS A 20 -14.43 1.89 -5.21
CA LYS A 20 -15.17 1.82 -6.47
C LYS A 20 -14.33 2.50 -7.55
N LEU A 21 -13.47 1.74 -8.20
CA LEU A 21 -12.65 2.29 -9.28
C LEU A 21 -13.44 2.33 -10.58
N ASP A 22 -13.51 3.53 -11.13
CA ASP A 22 -13.85 3.74 -12.53
C ASP A 22 -12.81 3.01 -13.39
N LYS A 23 -13.22 1.92 -14.04
CA LYS A 23 -12.36 1.09 -14.90
C LYS A 23 -11.66 1.91 -16.00
N LYS A 24 -12.19 3.09 -16.33
CA LYS A 24 -11.62 4.04 -17.30
C LYS A 24 -10.39 4.81 -16.80
N LYS A 25 -10.21 5.00 -15.48
CA LYS A 25 -9.16 5.87 -14.92
C LYS A 25 -8.03 5.14 -14.19
N ALA A 26 -8.20 3.87 -13.83
CA ALA A 26 -7.20 3.14 -13.08
C ALA A 26 -7.05 1.70 -13.58
N SER A 27 -5.82 1.29 -13.88
CA SER A 27 -5.52 -0.04 -14.43
C SER A 27 -5.85 -1.17 -13.47
N THR A 28 -5.65 -1.01 -12.15
CA THR A 28 -5.97 -2.05 -11.16
C THR A 28 -6.35 -1.47 -9.79
N ALA A 29 -7.27 -2.15 -9.09
CA ALA A 29 -7.65 -1.77 -7.73
C ALA A 29 -6.54 -1.92 -6.69
N GLU A 30 -5.61 -2.83 -6.93
CA GLU A 30 -4.43 -2.97 -6.08
C GLU A 30 -3.47 -1.80 -6.24
N GLY A 31 -3.20 -1.33 -7.47
CA GLY A 31 -2.30 -0.19 -7.68
C GLY A 31 -2.79 1.08 -6.99
N ALA A 32 -4.09 1.38 -7.12
CA ALA A 32 -4.71 2.53 -6.45
C ALA A 32 -4.67 2.40 -4.91
N ALA A 33 -5.00 1.21 -4.39
CA ALA A 33 -4.93 0.96 -2.95
C ALA A 33 -3.50 1.11 -2.41
N ILE A 34 -2.50 0.61 -3.12
CA ILE A 34 -1.09 0.75 -2.75
C ILE A 34 -0.66 2.22 -2.73
N ALA A 35 -1.08 3.03 -3.71
CA ALA A 35 -0.76 4.46 -3.75
C ALA A 35 -1.34 5.20 -2.55
N ILE A 36 -2.61 4.94 -2.21
CA ILE A 36 -3.29 5.54 -1.05
C ILE A 36 -2.60 5.13 0.25
N CYS A 37 -2.30 3.84 0.43
CA CYS A 37 -1.62 3.35 1.63
C CYS A 37 -0.18 3.85 1.73
N THR A 38 0.52 4.03 0.61
CA THR A 38 1.85 4.66 0.57
C THR A 38 1.77 6.11 1.02
N ARG A 39 0.79 6.88 0.52
CA ARG A 39 0.59 8.29 0.85
C ARG A 39 0.22 8.49 2.34
N THR A 40 -0.55 7.59 2.91
CA THR A 40 -1.03 7.70 4.31
C THR A 40 -0.04 7.12 5.33
N ILE A 41 0.65 6.02 5.02
CA ILE A 41 1.50 5.30 5.99
C ILE A 41 2.99 5.63 5.82
N LEU A 42 3.49 5.72 4.60
CA LEU A 42 4.93 5.84 4.32
C LEU A 42 5.38 7.28 4.12
N PHE A 43 4.56 8.07 3.41
CA PHE A 43 4.86 9.48 3.09
C PHE A 43 5.10 10.38 4.30
N PRO A 44 4.30 10.30 5.39
CA PRO A 44 4.54 11.09 6.60
C PRO A 44 5.85 10.72 7.31
N ARG A 45 6.43 9.56 6.99
CA ARG A 45 7.70 9.07 7.54
C ARG A 45 8.88 9.32 6.59
N GLY A 46 8.70 10.12 5.54
CA GLY A 46 9.73 10.39 4.53
C GLY A 46 10.13 9.15 3.73
N ARG A 47 9.22 8.17 3.57
CA ARG A 47 9.49 6.94 2.82
C ARG A 47 8.51 6.74 1.68
N THR A 48 8.96 6.01 0.67
CA THR A 48 8.12 5.51 -0.44
C THR A 48 8.26 4.00 -0.56
N LEU A 49 7.34 3.39 -1.31
CA LEU A 49 7.35 1.95 -1.54
C LEU A 49 8.43 1.59 -2.57
N LYS A 50 9.27 0.59 -2.27
CA LYS A 50 10.21 -0.02 -3.23
C LYS A 50 9.72 -1.39 -3.69
N LYS A 51 9.35 -2.25 -2.73
CA LYS A 51 8.73 -3.56 -3.00
C LYS A 51 7.71 -3.89 -1.93
N LEU A 52 6.58 -4.45 -2.34
CA LEU A 52 5.54 -4.96 -1.46
C LEU A 52 5.27 -6.43 -1.78
N ARG A 53 5.19 -7.26 -0.74
CA ARG A 53 4.64 -8.61 -0.83
C ARG A 53 3.76 -8.83 0.40
N CYS A 54 2.46 -9.04 0.19
CA CYS A 54 1.53 -9.36 1.26
C CYS A 54 1.27 -10.87 1.27
N GLY A 55 1.44 -11.52 2.43
CA GLY A 55 1.30 -12.98 2.58
C GLY A 55 2.00 -13.51 3.83
N LYS A 56 2.05 -14.84 4.01
CA LYS A 56 2.73 -15.51 5.16
C LYS A 56 4.21 -15.11 5.29
N LYS A 57 4.91 -14.92 4.16
CA LYS A 57 6.27 -14.35 4.08
C LYS A 57 6.23 -12.93 3.50
N GLY A 58 5.41 -12.08 4.09
CA GLY A 58 5.30 -10.71 3.64
C GLY A 58 6.67 -10.02 3.66
N ARG A 59 6.95 -9.16 2.66
CA ARG A 59 7.98 -8.10 2.78
C ARG A 59 7.45 -6.70 2.44
N LEU A 60 7.77 -5.71 3.28
CA LEU A 60 7.55 -4.29 2.99
C LEU A 60 8.93 -3.63 2.91
N ILE A 61 9.42 -3.42 1.69
CA ILE A 61 10.70 -2.76 1.43
C ILE A 61 10.39 -1.34 1.00
N THR A 62 10.91 -0.38 1.76
CA THR A 62 10.74 1.04 1.53
C THR A 62 12.05 1.67 1.08
N GLN A 63 11.96 2.80 0.39
CA GLN A 63 13.10 3.66 0.07
C GLN A 63 12.89 5.06 0.64
N LYS A 64 13.96 5.83 0.78
CA LYS A 64 13.85 7.24 1.16
C LYS A 64 13.10 8.00 0.08
N ARG A 65 12.17 8.85 0.49
CA ARG A 65 11.53 9.82 -0.39
C ARG A 65 12.60 10.85 -0.77
N LYS A 66 12.87 10.97 -2.07
CA LYS A 66 13.63 12.11 -2.62
C LYS A 66 12.73 13.34 -2.65
#